data_AF-A0A848ZGT3-F1
#
_entry.id   AF-A0A848ZGT3-F1
#
_cell.length_a   1.000
_cell.length_b   1.000
_cell.length_c   1.000
_cell.angle_alpha   90.00
_cell.angle_beta   90.00
_cell.angle_gamma   90.00
#
_symmetry.space_group_name_H-M   'P 1'
#
loop_
_entity.id
_entity.type
_entity.pdbx_description
1 polymer ?
#
loop_
_entity_poly.entity_id
_entity_poly.type
_entity_poly.pdbx_seq_one_letter_code
_entity_poly.pdbx_strand_id
1 'polypeptide(L)'
;MPQCRKCGKKGLFLKIEEDTGMCLSCNEDFAKEGKILTEKIIEAKNKARTAKGPEGVVKFSNLVVDYGNELLALHQAYNLEPSQELVDLIETHRKMGEQAET
;
A
#
# COMPACT_ATOMS: atom_id res chain seq x y z
N MET A 1 -13.56 -4.23 27.91
CA MET A 1 -12.88 -2.92 27.83
C MET A 1 -12.35 -2.75 26.42
N PRO A 2 -12.64 -1.63 25.73
CA PRO A 2 -12.10 -1.36 24.40
C PRO A 2 -10.58 -1.51 24.36
N GLN A 3 -10.07 -2.12 23.29
CA GLN A 3 -8.65 -2.35 23.08
C GLN A 3 -8.30 -2.18 21.59
N CYS A 4 -7.24 -1.41 21.31
CA CYS A 4 -6.73 -1.24 19.95
C CYS A 4 -5.99 -2.50 19.48
N ARG A 5 -6.33 -3.01 18.28
CA ARG A 5 -5.69 -4.19 17.67
C ARG A 5 -4.23 -3.97 17.26
N LYS A 6 -3.83 -2.73 16.97
CA LYS A 6 -2.45 -2.38 16.56
C LYS A 6 -1.50 -2.16 17.74
N CYS A 7 -1.81 -1.20 18.62
CA CYS A 7 -0.90 -0.82 19.70
C CYS A 7 -1.24 -1.45 21.06
N GLY A 8 -2.34 -2.21 21.16
CA GLY A 8 -2.76 -2.87 22.39
C GLY A 8 -3.28 -1.93 23.48
N LYS A 9 -3.37 -0.61 23.23
CA LYS A 9 -3.91 0.39 24.16
C LYS A 9 -5.31 -0.02 24.60
N LYS A 10 -5.58 0.06 25.91
CA LYS A 10 -6.85 -0.28 26.55
C LYS A 10 -7.42 0.92 27.32
N GLY A 11 -8.73 1.04 27.41
CA GLY A 11 -9.36 2.03 28.28
C GLY A 11 -10.87 2.09 28.14
N LEU A 12 -11.57 2.41 29.23
CA LEU A 12 -13.04 2.49 29.24
C LEU A 12 -13.59 3.54 28.25
N PHE A 13 -12.87 4.66 28.10
CA PHE A 13 -13.21 5.76 27.19
C PHE A 13 -12.40 5.74 25.89
N LEU A 14 -11.67 4.65 25.61
CA LEU A 14 -10.91 4.54 24.38
C LEU A 14 -11.86 4.32 23.21
N LYS A 15 -11.90 5.28 22.28
CA LYS A 15 -12.63 5.14 21.02
C LYS A 15 -11.86 4.20 20.08
N ILE A 16 -12.60 3.26 19.51
CA ILE A 16 -12.12 2.29 18.53
C ILE A 16 -13.00 2.44 17.30
N GLU A 17 -12.38 2.61 16.12
CA GLU A 17 -13.10 2.60 14.85
C GLU A 17 -13.59 1.18 14.58
N GLU A 18 -14.88 1.03 14.26
CA GLU A 18 -15.54 -0.28 14.14
C GLU A 18 -14.96 -1.10 12.98
N ASP A 19 -14.68 -0.45 11.85
CA ASP A 19 -14.19 -1.10 10.64
C ASP A 19 -12.78 -1.68 10.80
N THR A 20 -11.91 -1.01 11.55
CA THR A 20 -10.49 -1.39 11.67
C THR A 20 -10.13 -1.99 13.02
N GLY A 21 -10.96 -1.80 14.05
CA GLY A 21 -10.64 -2.19 15.42
C GLY A 21 -9.45 -1.40 16.01
N MET A 22 -9.15 -0.23 15.47
CA MET A 22 -8.02 0.60 15.87
C MET A 22 -8.44 1.87 16.61
N CYS A 23 -7.54 2.40 17.45
CA CYS A 23 -7.75 3.72 18.01
C CYS A 23 -7.46 4.81 16.97
N LEU A 24 -7.98 6.01 17.21
CA LEU A 24 -7.84 7.16 16.31
C LEU A 24 -6.39 7.38 15.84
N SER A 25 -5.43 7.40 16.77
CA SER A 25 -4.01 7.62 16.43
C SER A 25 -3.45 6.55 15.48
N CYS A 26 -3.75 5.26 15.70
CA CYS A 26 -3.26 4.21 14.80
C CYS A 26 -3.93 4.27 13.42
N ASN A 27 -5.20 4.69 13.35
CA ASN A 27 -5.87 4.93 12.07
C ASN A 27 -5.23 6.11 11.32
N GLU A 28 -4.92 7.20 12.02
CA GLU A 28 -4.26 8.37 11.44
C GLU A 28 -2.86 8.05 10.92
N ASP A 29 -2.08 7.27 11.68
CA ASP A 29 -0.75 6.81 11.26
C ASP A 29 -0.84 5.93 10.00
N PHE A 30 -1.74 4.94 10.00
CA PHE A 30 -2.00 4.10 8.82
C PHE A 30 -2.40 4.93 7.60
N ALA A 31 -3.34 5.86 7.76
CA ALA A 31 -3.82 6.70 6.67
C ALA A 31 -2.70 7.60 6.10
N LYS A 32 -1.83 8.13 6.97
CA LYS A 32 -0.70 8.97 6.55
C LYS A 32 0.34 8.17 5.77
N GLU A 33 0.77 7.02 6.31
CA GLU A 33 1.74 6.15 5.64
C GLU A 33 1.18 5.58 4.33
N GLY A 34 -0.07 5.10 4.36
CA GLY A 34 -0.77 4.57 3.19
C GLY A 34 -0.94 5.60 2.07
N LYS A 35 -1.22 6.86 2.42
CA LYS A 35 -1.30 7.97 1.45
C LYS A 35 0.03 8.19 0.73
N ILE A 36 1.14 8.23 1.47
CA ILE A 36 2.48 8.44 0.89
C ILE A 36 2.81 7.33 -0.11
N LEU A 37 2.56 6.07 0.25
CA LEU A 37 2.79 4.92 -0.64
C LEU A 37 1.89 4.98 -1.87
N THR A 38 0.61 5.31 -1.69
CA THR A 38 -0.34 5.45 -2.80
C THR A 38 0.09 6.53 -3.78
N GLU A 39 0.55 7.69 -3.30
CA GLU A 39 1.06 8.77 -4.16
C GLU A 39 2.28 8.32 -4.98
N LYS A 40 3.23 7.61 -4.34
CA LYS A 40 4.41 7.04 -5.02
C LYS A 40 4.02 6.01 -6.09
N ILE A 41 3.05 5.15 -5.80
CA ILE A 41 2.51 4.18 -6.76
C ILE A 41 1.90 4.89 -7.97
N ILE A 42 1.07 5.92 -7.74
CA ILE A 42 0.43 6.70 -8.81
C ILE A 42 1.49 7.37 -9.69
N GLU A 43 2.53 7.96 -9.08
CA GLU A 43 3.62 8.61 -9.80
C GLU A 43 4.39 7.58 -10.66
N ALA A 44 4.79 6.45 -10.08
CA ALA A 44 5.51 5.39 -10.79
C ALA A 44 4.67 4.81 -11.94
N LYS A 45 3.38 4.54 -11.72
CA LYS A 45 2.44 4.09 -12.75
C LYS A 45 2.35 5.07 -13.91
N ASN A 46 2.21 6.37 -13.61
CA ASN A 46 2.15 7.40 -14.64
C ASN A 46 3.46 7.49 -15.45
N LYS A 47 4.62 7.33 -14.80
CA LYS A 47 5.92 7.30 -15.47
C LYS A 47 6.13 6.04 -16.31
N ALA A 48 5.66 4.87 -15.85
CA ALA A 48 5.69 3.64 -16.63
C ALA A 48 4.87 3.79 -17.93
N ARG A 49 3.68 4.40 -17.83
CA ARG A 49 2.80 4.65 -18.98
C ARG A 49 3.40 5.60 -20.02
N THR A 50 4.22 6.57 -19.60
CA THR A 50 4.79 7.60 -20.49
C THR A 50 6.26 7.37 -20.84
N ALA A 51 6.85 6.26 -20.38
CA ALA A 51 8.24 5.93 -20.63
C ALA A 51 8.50 5.73 -22.14
N LYS A 52 9.58 6.36 -22.64
CA LYS A 52 10.03 6.23 -24.03
C LYS A 52 11.10 5.14 -24.11
N GLY A 53 10.70 3.89 -23.93
CA GLY A 53 11.58 2.74 -24.12
C GLY A 53 11.50 1.69 -23.01
N PRO A 54 11.99 0.47 -23.29
CA PRO A 54 11.86 -0.69 -22.42
C PRO A 54 12.50 -0.46 -21.05
N GLU A 55 13.69 0.12 -20.98
CA GLU A 55 14.38 0.41 -19.70
C GLU A 55 13.55 1.29 -18.76
N GLY A 56 12.84 2.28 -19.31
CA GLY A 56 11.96 3.14 -18.53
C GLY A 56 10.73 2.38 -18.03
N VAL A 57 10.12 1.56 -18.90
CA VAL A 57 8.97 0.72 -18.53
C VAL A 57 9.36 -0.25 -17.42
N VAL A 58 10.48 -0.95 -17.54
CA VAL A 58 11.01 -1.89 -16.52
C VAL A 58 11.23 -1.15 -15.19
N LYS A 59 11.99 -0.06 -15.21
CA LYS A 59 12.31 0.72 -14.01
C LYS A 59 11.06 1.17 -13.27
N PHE A 60 10.11 1.79 -13.98
CA PHE A 60 8.93 2.35 -13.32
C PHE A 60 7.91 1.27 -12.94
N SER A 61 7.85 0.15 -13.66
CA SER A 61 7.08 -1.02 -13.25
C SER A 61 7.63 -1.65 -11.96
N ASN A 62 8.94 -1.79 -11.84
CA ASN A 62 9.57 -2.29 -10.61
C ASN A 62 9.27 -1.37 -9.42
N LEU A 63 9.30 -0.04 -9.62
CA LEU A 63 8.89 0.90 -8.57
C LEU A 63 7.41 0.74 -8.15
N VAL A 64 6.49 0.46 -9.09
CA VAL A 64 5.10 0.15 -8.71
C VAL A 64 5.02 -1.13 -7.88
N VAL A 65 5.78 -2.17 -8.25
CA VAL A 65 5.84 -3.43 -7.52
C VAL A 65 6.41 -3.21 -6.11
N ASP A 66 7.51 -2.48 -5.98
CA ASP A 66 8.17 -2.21 -4.70
C ASP A 66 7.25 -1.45 -3.74
N TYR A 67 6.70 -0.31 -4.18
CA TYR A 67 5.79 0.47 -3.35
C TYR A 67 4.46 -0.24 -3.08
N GLY A 68 3.98 -1.05 -4.02
CA GLY A 68 2.81 -1.90 -3.81
C GLY A 68 3.06 -2.95 -2.72
N ASN A 69 4.22 -3.60 -2.73
CA ASN A 69 4.61 -4.55 -1.69
C ASN A 69 4.81 -3.87 -0.32
N GLU A 70 5.38 -2.66 -0.28
CA GLU A 70 5.44 -1.86 0.95
C GLU A 70 4.03 -1.56 1.49
N LEU A 71 3.07 -1.23 0.60
CA LEU A 71 1.68 -1.00 1.00
C LEU A 71 0.98 -2.26 1.48
N LEU A 72 1.25 -3.43 0.87
CA LEU A 72 0.77 -4.72 1.37
C LEU A 72 1.32 -5.02 2.77
N ALA A 73 2.61 -4.80 2.98
CA ALA A 73 3.25 -4.99 4.28
C ALA A 73 2.67 -4.04 5.34
N LEU A 74 2.32 -2.80 4.96
CA LEU A 74 1.62 -1.86 5.84
C LEU A 74 0.26 -2.40 6.27
N HIS A 75 -0.57 -2.90 5.35
CA HIS A 75 -1.87 -3.50 5.69
C HIS A 75 -1.69 -4.67 6.68
N GLN A 76 -0.75 -5.57 6.40
CA GLN A 76 -0.45 -6.70 7.29
C GLN A 76 0.02 -6.23 8.68
N ALA A 77 0.90 -5.24 8.75
CA ALA A 77 1.40 -4.70 10.01
C ALA A 77 0.28 -4.07 10.87
N TYR A 78 -0.82 -3.65 10.25
CA TYR A 78 -1.99 -3.10 10.91
C TYR A 78 -3.15 -4.10 11.06
N ASN A 79 -2.92 -5.38 10.71
CA ASN A 79 -3.94 -6.46 10.70
C ASN A 79 -5.16 -6.10 9.82
N LEU A 80 -4.91 -5.42 8.71
CA LEU A 80 -5.91 -5.07 7.72
C LEU A 80 -5.74 -5.96 6.49
N GLU A 81 -6.87 -6.27 5.85
CA GLU A 81 -6.87 -6.98 4.58
C GLU A 81 -6.64 -5.98 3.44
N PRO A 82 -5.63 -6.19 2.58
CA PRO A 82 -5.44 -5.35 1.40
C PRO A 82 -6.52 -5.63 0.35
N SER A 83 -6.80 -4.65 -0.51
CA SER A 83 -7.75 -4.83 -1.61
C SER A 83 -7.17 -5.74 -2.71
N GLN A 84 -8.05 -6.46 -3.39
CA GLN A 84 -7.68 -7.24 -4.58
C GLN A 84 -7.09 -6.34 -5.67
N GLU A 85 -7.59 -5.11 -5.82
CA GLU A 85 -7.07 -4.12 -6.78
C GLU A 85 -5.58 -3.82 -6.59
N LEU A 86 -5.09 -3.76 -5.35
CA LEU A 86 -3.67 -3.55 -5.06
C LEU A 86 -2.84 -4.76 -5.50
N VAL A 87 -3.33 -5.97 -5.23
CA VAL A 87 -2.67 -7.22 -5.63
C VAL A 87 -2.59 -7.31 -7.16
N ASP A 88 -3.71 -7.05 -7.83
CA ASP A 88 -3.81 -7.06 -9.29
C ASP A 88 -2.89 -6.02 -9.94
N LEU A 89 -2.78 -4.83 -9.34
CA LEU A 89 -1.86 -3.78 -9.80
C LEU A 89 -0.41 -4.24 -9.75
N ILE A 90 0.01 -4.86 -8.65
CA ILE A 90 1.37 -5.39 -8.48
C ILE A 90 1.66 -6.47 -9.52
N GLU A 91 0.73 -7.41 -9.69
CA GLU A 91 0.89 -8.48 -10.69
C GLU A 91 0.95 -7.93 -12.12
N THR A 92 0.11 -6.96 -12.45
CA THR A 92 0.08 -6.31 -13.76
C THR A 92 1.41 -5.64 -14.07
N HIS A 93 1.95 -4.87 -13.13
CA HIS A 93 3.23 -4.18 -13.35
C HIS A 93 4.42 -5.13 -13.36
N ARG A 94 4.40 -6.22 -12.58
CA ARG A 94 5.42 -7.28 -12.66
C ARG A 94 5.50 -7.86 -14.07
N LYS A 95 4.36 -8.28 -14.64
CA LYS A 95 4.29 -8.82 -16.01
C LYS A 95 4.71 -7.79 -17.06
N MET A 96 4.32 -6.52 -16.87
CA MET A 96 4.68 -5.44 -17.79
C MET A 96 6.19 -5.15 -17.78
N GLY A 97 6.85 -5.28 -16.63
CA GLY A 97 8.31 -5.22 -16.54
C GLY A 97 8.97 -6.38 -17.28
N GLU A 98 8.57 -7.62 -16.99
CA GLU A 98 9.11 -8.83 -17.63
C GLU A 98 8.99 -8.78 -19.16
N GLN A 99 7.85 -8.34 -19.69
CA GLN A 99 7.62 -8.22 -21.14
C GLN A 99 8.47 -7.15 -21.82
N ALA A 100 8.92 -6.13 -21.08
CA ALA A 100 9.75 -5.06 -21.61
C ALA A 100 11.26 -5.42 -21.58
N GLU A 101 11.65 -6.46 -20.84
CA GLU A 101 13.03 -6.98 -20.82
C GLU A 101 13.34 -7.92 -22.00
N THR A 102 12.31 -8.53 -22.61
CA THR A 102 12.38 -9.41 -23.79
C THR A 102 12.29 -8.65 -25.11
#